data_AF-A0A229GL42-F1
#
_entry.id   AF-A0A229GL42-F1
#
_cell.length_a   1.000
_cell.length_b   1.000
_cell.length_c   1.000
_cell.angle_alpha   90.00
_cell.angle_beta   90.00
_cell.angle_gamma   90.00
#
_symmetry.space_group_name_H-M   'P 1'
#
loop_
_entity.id
_entity.type
_entity.pdbx_description
1 polymer ?
#
loop_
_entity_poly.entity_id
_entity_poly.type
_entity_poly.pdbx_seq_one_letter_code
_entity_poly.pdbx_strand_id
1 'polypeptide(L)' 'MLDSGVSDPDQHRTTTVEKGSFCSARCSCGWRGPARRSRDKARTDAAGHAGGTGCAASPSE' A
#
# COMPACT_ATOMS: atom_id res chain seq x y z
N MET A 1 5.27 -25.61 12.89
CA MET A 1 5.20 -25.44 11.42
C MET A 1 3.84 -24.87 11.01
N LEU A 2 3.35 -23.81 11.68
CA LEU A 2 2.02 -23.25 11.44
C LEU A 2 2.04 -21.79 11.92
N ASP A 3 2.19 -20.85 11.00
CA ASP A 3 1.50 -19.55 10.99
C ASP A 3 1.94 -18.81 9.72
N SER A 4 1.48 -19.30 8.58
CA SER A 4 1.49 -18.48 7.38
C SER A 4 0.36 -17.48 7.58
N GLY A 5 0.71 -16.31 8.11
CA GLY A 5 -0.17 -15.15 8.26
C GLY A 5 -0.81 -14.80 6.92
N VAL A 6 -1.92 -15.45 6.64
CA VAL A 6 -2.88 -15.02 5.64
C VAL A 6 -3.41 -13.71 6.18
N SER A 7 -2.90 -12.61 5.62
CA SER A 7 -3.45 -11.29 5.93
C SER A 7 -4.90 -11.36 5.53
N ASP A 8 -5.80 -11.33 6.52
CA ASP A 8 -7.23 -11.20 6.26
C ASP A 8 -7.45 -10.12 5.19
N PRO A 9 -8.33 -10.34 4.21
CA PRO A 9 -8.61 -9.33 3.19
C PRO A 9 -9.12 -8.00 3.79
N ASP A 10 -9.54 -8.02 5.06
CA ASP A 10 -9.90 -6.85 5.86
C ASP A 10 -8.69 -6.16 6.55
N GLN A 11 -7.61 -6.92 6.84
CA GLN A 11 -6.35 -6.38 7.37
C GLN A 11 -5.43 -5.92 6.23
N HIS A 12 -5.75 -4.76 5.67
CA HIS A 12 -4.88 -4.06 4.73
C HIS A 12 -3.58 -3.58 5.41
N ARG A 13 -2.53 -4.41 5.35
CA ARG A 13 -1.20 -4.04 5.84
C ARG A 13 -0.44 -3.22 4.79
N THR A 14 -0.50 -1.90 4.92
CA THR A 14 0.26 -1.00 4.06
C THR A 14 1.73 -0.87 4.51
N THR A 15 2.62 -0.78 3.53
CA THR A 15 4.07 -0.65 3.71
C THR A 15 4.58 0.34 2.68
N THR A 16 5.40 1.30 3.11
CA THR A 16 6.07 2.25 2.21
C THR A 16 7.43 1.70 1.78
N VAL A 17 7.70 1.73 0.48
CA VAL A 17 8.98 1.33 -0.10
C VAL A 17 9.67 2.57 -0.65
N GLU A 18 10.92 2.76 -0.27
CA GLU A 18 11.73 3.90 -0.66
C GLU A 18 12.81 3.46 -1.66
N LYS A 19 12.89 4.15 -2.80
CA LYS A 19 13.89 3.90 -3.84
C LYS A 19 14.60 5.21 -4.16
N GLY A 20 15.67 5.50 -3.41
CA GLY A 20 16.38 6.78 -3.48
C GLY A 20 15.49 7.94 -3.03
N SER A 21 15.31 8.94 -3.89
CA SER A 21 14.41 10.08 -3.63
C SER A 21 12.93 9.79 -3.84
N PHE A 22 12.58 8.58 -4.30
CA PHE A 22 11.20 8.18 -4.58
C PHE A 22 10.65 7.32 -3.45
N CYS A 23 9.38 7.53 -3.09
CA CYS A 23 8.67 6.74 -2.09
C CYS A 23 7.34 6.28 -2.69
N SER A 24 7.00 5.00 -2.51
CA SER A 24 5.75 4.42 -3.00
C SER A 24 5.13 3.51 -1.95
N ALA A 25 3.81 3.62 -1.76
CA ALA A 25 3.06 2.74 -0.87
C ALA A 25 2.67 1.44 -1.59
N ARG A 26 2.78 0.30 -0.90
CA ARG A 26 2.24 -1.00 -1.32
C ARG A 26 1.45 -1.61 -0.17
N CYS A 27 0.39 -2.33 -0.48
CA CYS A 27 -0.35 -3.11 0.50
C CYS A 27 -0.11 -4.61 0.27
N SER A 28 -0.21 -5.42 1.32
CA SER A 28 -0.17 -6.89 1.20
C SER A 28 -1.30 -7.44 0.32
N CYS A 29 -2.40 -6.71 0.13
CA CYS A 29 -3.49 -7.09 -0.78
C CYS A 29 -3.15 -6.91 -2.28
N GLY A 30 -1.97 -6.36 -2.60
CA GLY A 30 -1.54 -6.11 -3.98
C GLY A 30 -1.74 -4.67 -4.46
N TRP A 31 -2.42 -3.82 -3.68
CA TRP A 31 -2.59 -2.41 -4.00
C TRP A 31 -1.26 -1.64 -3.97
N ARG A 32 -1.11 -0.66 -4.88
CA ARG A 32 0.03 0.25 -4.94
C ARG A 32 -0.47 1.68 -5.11
N GLY A 33 0.00 2.57 -4.25
CA GLY A 33 -0.39 3.96 -4.28
C GLY A 33 0.18 4.69 -5.51
N PRO A 34 -0.58 5.64 -6.10
CA PRO A 34 -0.12 6.48 -7.22
C PRO A 34 0.99 7.46 -6.81
N ALA A 35 1.12 7.77 -5.51
CA ALA A 35 2.15 8.69 -5.03
C ALA A 35 3.56 8.07 -5.13
N ARG A 36 4.36 8.55 -6.10
CA ARG A 36 5.77 8.16 -6.32
C ARG A 36 6.80 9.19 -5.84
N ARG A 37 6.37 10.45 -5.63
CA ARG A 37 7.25 11.63 -5.61
C ARG A 37 7.42 12.28 -4.23
N SER A 38 6.54 11.99 -3.28
CA SER A 38 6.58 12.59 -1.95
C SER A 38 6.28 11.53 -0.90
N ARG A 39 7.16 11.44 0.11
CA ARG A 39 6.99 10.54 1.26
C ARG A 39 5.68 10.81 1.98
N ASP A 40 5.34 12.07 2.18
CA ASP A 40 4.13 12.46 2.91
C ASP A 40 2.87 12.03 2.15
N LYS A 41 2.85 12.21 0.83
CA LYS A 41 1.75 11.71 -0.01
C LYS A 41 1.65 10.19 0.03
N ALA A 42 2.75 9.47 -0.09
CA ALA A 42 2.74 8.00 0.01
C ALA A 42 2.24 7.52 1.38
N ARG A 43 2.55 8.23 2.46
CA ARG A 43 2.11 7.92 3.82
C ARG A 43 0.61 8.16 4.00
N THR A 44 0.09 9.28 3.49
CA THR A 44 -1.35 9.58 3.48
C THR A 44 -2.15 8.56 2.67
N ASP A 45 -1.65 8.16 1.50
CA ASP A 45 -2.26 7.15 0.63
C ASP A 45 -2.33 5.78 1.33
N ALA A 46 -1.21 5.36 1.94
CA ALA A 46 -1.13 4.15 2.75
C ALA A 46 -2.11 4.14 3.93
N ALA A 47 -2.30 5.28 4.60
CA ALA A 47 -3.24 5.41 5.71
C ALA A 47 -4.69 5.34 5.24
N GLY A 48 -5.03 6.02 4.13
CA GLY A 48 -6.38 5.95 3.54
C GLY A 48 -6.74 4.54 3.05
N HIS A 49 -5.78 3.82 2.48
CA HIS A 49 -5.98 2.44 2.06
C HIS A 49 -6.11 1.46 3.24
N ALA A 50 -5.30 1.62 4.29
CA ALA A 50 -5.45 0.83 5.52
C ALA A 50 -6.82 1.04 6.20
N GLY A 51 -7.45 2.21 6.01
CA GLY A 51 -8.80 2.52 6.46
C GLY A 51 -9.93 2.02 5.55
N GLY A 52 -9.65 1.19 4.53
CA GLY A 52 -10.66 0.57 3.68
C GLY A 52 -11.20 1.45 2.54
N THR A 53 -10.57 2.59 2.23
CA THR A 53 -11.17 3.61 1.35
C THR A 53 -11.05 3.34 -0.16
N GLY A 54 -10.45 2.22 -0.60
CA GLY A 54 -10.50 1.88 -2.02
C GLY A 54 -9.34 1.03 -2.50
N CYS A 55 -9.62 -0.25 -2.69
CA CYS A 55 -8.83 -1.12 -3.54
C CYS A 55 -9.23 -0.91 -5.02
N ALA A 56 -9.23 0.33 -5.51
CA ALA A 56 -9.25 0.58 -6.95
C ALA A 56 -7.79 0.56 -7.41
N ALA A 57 -7.23 -0.66 -7.53
CA ALA A 57 -5.94 -0.84 -8.17
C ALA A 57 -6.10 -0.47 -9.64
N SER A 58 -5.74 0.78 -10.00
CA SER A 58 -5.70 1.19 -11.39
C SER A 58 -4.70 0.30 -12.14
N PRO A 59 -5.09 -0.48 -13.15
CA PRO A 59 -4.15 -0.92 -14.16
C PRO A 59 -3.89 0.30 -15.04
N SER A 60 -2.65 0.77 -15.11
CA SER A 60 -2.26 1.72 -16.14
C SER A 60 -0.95 1.25 -16.76
N GLU A 61 -1.05 1.14 -18.09
CA GLU A 61 -0.04 0.88 -19.12
C GLU A 61 1.24 1.73 -18.98
#